data_AF-A0AAC8XND3-F1
#
_entry.id   AF-A0AAC8XND3-F1
#
_cell.length_a   1.000
_cell.length_b   1.000
_cell.length_c   1.000
_cell.angle_alpha   90.00
_cell.angle_beta   90.00
_cell.angle_gamma   90.00
#
_symmetry.space_group_name_H-M   'P 1'
#
loop_
_entity.id
_entity.type
_entity.pdbx_description
1 polymer ?
#
loop_
_entity_poly.entity_id
_entity_poly.type
_entity_poly.pdbx_seq_one_letter_code
_entity_poly.pdbx_strand_id
1 'polypeptide(L)'
;MKVIDFVVGRTYLIKEKDITFPDGEIEGGRNIIRKILTPADQSNSCVDGEVPTDMDIEKWSKYLRVQCPQNNTVHLLSPDNIASATLIETGLSSN
;
A
#
# COMPACT_ATOMS: atom_id res chain seq x y z
N MET A 1 9.25 -4.80 2.68
CA MET A 1 8.49 -5.19 3.89
C MET A 1 7.50 -6.28 3.49
N LYS A 2 6.77 -6.88 4.42
CA LYS A 2 5.74 -7.90 4.14
C LYS A 2 4.37 -7.42 4.56
N VAL A 3 3.31 -7.99 3.99
CA VAL A 3 1.91 -7.71 4.36
C VAL A 3 1.67 -7.85 5.87
N ILE A 4 2.26 -8.88 6.49
CA ILE A 4 2.13 -9.17 7.92
C ILE A 4 2.73 -8.09 8.85
N ASP A 5 3.60 -7.22 8.32
CA ASP A 5 4.21 -6.14 9.11
C ASP A 5 3.23 -4.98 9.38
N PHE A 6 2.04 -5.02 8.78
CA PHE A 6 1.05 -3.95 8.83
C PHE A 6 -0.20 -4.35 9.60
N VAL A 7 -0.68 -3.43 10.44
CA VAL A 7 -1.90 -3.64 11.22
C VAL A 7 -3.10 -3.05 10.49
N VAL A 8 -4.12 -3.88 10.27
CA VAL A 8 -5.40 -3.46 9.67
C VAL A 8 -6.04 -2.34 10.49
N GLY A 9 -6.58 -1.33 9.79
CA GLY A 9 -7.24 -0.17 10.37
C GLY A 9 -6.29 0.96 10.78
N ARG A 10 -4.96 0.74 10.75
CA ARG A 10 -3.97 1.74 11.13
C ARG A 10 -3.48 2.56 9.95
N THR A 11 -3.04 3.78 10.23
CA THR A 11 -2.51 4.73 9.25
C THR A 11 -1.00 4.83 9.39
N TYR A 12 -0.28 4.77 8.27
CA TYR A 12 1.17 4.84 8.23
C TYR A 12 1.64 5.99 7.33
N LEU A 13 2.74 6.62 7.72
CA LEU A 13 3.60 7.38 6.82
C LEU A 13 4.56 6.38 6.18
N ILE A 14 4.40 6.18 4.88
CA ILE A 14 5.14 5.20 4.10
C ILE A 14 6.15 5.94 3.24
N LYS A 15 7.42 5.55 3.33
CA LYS A 15 8.46 5.97 2.40
C LYS A 15 8.65 4.86 1.37
N GLU A 16 8.43 5.17 0.10
CA GLU A 16 8.73 4.26 -0.99
C GLU A 16 10.24 4.10 -1.18
N LYS A 17 10.67 3.02 -1.82
CA LYS A 17 12.05 2.83 -2.24
C LYS A 17 12.38 3.76 -3.40
N ASP A 18 13.66 4.11 -3.51
CA ASP A 18 14.16 4.80 -4.68
C ASP A 18 14.03 3.89 -5.90
N ILE A 19 13.69 4.48 -7.05
CA ILE A 19 13.59 3.78 -8.32
C ILE A 19 14.81 4.15 -9.15
N THR A 20 15.60 3.14 -9.53
CA THR A 20 16.67 3.31 -10.51
C THR A 20 16.13 2.99 -11.90
N PHE A 21 16.13 3.98 -12.78
CA PHE A 21 15.74 3.82 -14.17
C PHE A 21 16.86 3.15 -14.99
N PRO A 22 16.55 2.55 -16.16
CA PRO A 22 17.54 1.86 -16.99
C PRO A 22 18.72 2.74 -17.48
N ASP A 23 18.53 4.06 -17.53
CA ASP A 23 19.56 5.05 -17.87
C ASP A 23 20.48 5.41 -16.68
N GLY A 24 20.22 4.84 -15.50
CA GLY A 24 20.96 5.10 -14.27
C GLY A 24 20.43 6.29 -13.46
N GLU A 25 19.40 6.98 -13.92
CA GLU A 25 18.74 8.01 -13.10
C GLU A 25 18.04 7.38 -11.89
N ILE A 26 18.06 8.10 -10.76
CA ILE A 26 17.42 7.66 -9.53
C ILE A 26 16.32 8.66 -9.18
N GLU A 27 15.07 8.20 -9.19
CA GLU A 27 13.96 8.93 -8.58
C GLU A 27 13.86 8.53 -7.11
N GLY A 28 14.02 9.52 -6.23
CA GLY A 28 13.90 9.33 -4.80
C GLY A 28 12.49 8.87 -4.40
N GLY A 29 12.43 7.87 -3.54
CA GLY A 29 11.18 7.34 -3.03
C GLY A 29 10.34 8.41 -2.33
N ARG A 30 9.04 8.41 -2.62
CA ARG A 30 8.11 9.44 -2.13
C ARG A 30 7.57 9.06 -0.76
N ASN A 31 7.19 10.08 0.02
CA ASN A 31 6.47 9.89 1.28
C ASN A 31 4.96 9.97 1.01
N ILE A 32 4.23 8.92 1.36
CA ILE A 32 2.77 8.83 1.21
C ILE A 32 2.11 8.44 2.53
N ILE A 33 0.91 8.96 2.78
CA ILE A 33 0.11 8.59 3.95
C ILE A 33 -0.98 7.62 3.52
N ARG A 34 -1.06 6.45 4.15
CA ARG A 34 -2.00 5.40 3.79
C ARG A 34 -2.58 4.70 5.02
N LYS A 35 -3.89 4.52 5.04
CA LYS A 35 -4.59 3.65 5.99
C LYS A 35 -4.66 2.24 5.44
N ILE A 36 -4.26 1.26 6.23
CA ILE A 36 -4.34 -0.16 5.87
C ILE A 36 -5.79 -0.61 6.04
N LEU A 37 -6.42 -1.08 4.97
CA LEU A 37 -7.79 -1.59 5.03
C LEU A 37 -7.81 -3.09 5.26
N THR A 38 -7.08 -3.83 4.44
CA THR A 38 -7.00 -5.30 4.49
C THR A 38 -5.84 -5.76 3.59
N PRO A 39 -5.26 -6.95 3.82
CA PRO A 39 -4.55 -7.66 2.77
C PRO A 39 -5.38 -7.73 1.48
N ALA A 40 -4.72 -7.56 0.35
CA ALA A 40 -5.36 -7.69 -0.95
C ALA A 40 -5.63 -9.16 -1.27
N ASP A 41 -6.80 -9.43 -1.83
CA ASP A 41 -7.22 -10.75 -2.30
C ASP A 41 -7.97 -10.65 -3.63
N GLN A 42 -8.29 -11.79 -4.24
CA GLN A 42 -8.99 -11.85 -5.51
C GLN A 42 -10.35 -11.11 -5.49
N SER A 43 -11.07 -11.15 -4.37
CA SER A 43 -12.40 -10.54 -4.23
C SER A 43 -12.37 -9.01 -4.05
N ASN A 44 -11.26 -8.46 -3.57
CA ASN A 44 -11.15 -7.06 -3.17
C ASN A 44 -10.17 -6.22 -4.02
N SER A 45 -9.52 -6.85 -5.00
CA SER A 45 -8.51 -6.25 -5.89
C SER A 45 -8.99 -5.97 -7.31
N CYS A 46 -10.25 -6.28 -7.63
CA CYS A 46 -10.84 -5.95 -8.93
C CYS A 46 -10.91 -4.42 -9.08
N VAL A 47 -10.14 -3.88 -10.02
CA VAL A 47 -10.25 -2.50 -10.48
C VAL A 47 -11.18 -2.51 -11.69
N ASP A 48 -12.27 -1.76 -11.63
CA ASP A 48 -13.23 -1.57 -12.74
C ASP A 48 -13.90 -2.84 -13.31
N GLY A 49 -14.10 -3.87 -12.49
CA GLY A 49 -14.92 -5.04 -12.86
C GLY A 49 -14.23 -6.07 -13.77
N GLU A 50 -12.99 -5.84 -14.17
CA GLU A 50 -12.16 -6.87 -14.78
C GLU A 50 -11.50 -7.71 -13.69
N VAL A 51 -11.88 -8.99 -13.63
CA VAL A 51 -11.24 -9.99 -12.77
C VAL A 51 -9.90 -10.35 -13.42
N PRO A 52 -8.76 -10.10 -12.76
CA PRO A 52 -7.47 -10.50 -13.29
C PRO A 52 -7.44 -12.03 -13.46
N THR A 53 -7.04 -12.51 -14.63
CA THR A 53 -6.89 -13.94 -14.92
C THR A 53 -5.96 -14.62 -13.91
N ASP A 54 -6.15 -15.93 -13.68
CA ASP A 54 -5.57 -16.72 -12.59
C ASP A 54 -4.05 -16.56 -12.33
N MET A 55 -3.29 -16.12 -13.34
CA MET A 55 -1.84 -15.85 -13.26
C MET A 55 -1.43 -14.70 -12.32
N ASP A 56 -2.37 -13.84 -11.90
CA ASP A 56 -2.09 -12.70 -11.01
C ASP A 56 -2.57 -12.91 -9.56
N ILE A 57 -3.30 -13.99 -9.27
CA ILE A 57 -3.89 -14.25 -7.94
C ILE A 57 -2.84 -14.45 -6.85
N GLU A 58 -1.80 -15.24 -7.13
CA GLU A 58 -0.69 -15.42 -6.19
C GLU A 58 0.08 -14.11 -5.95
N LYS A 59 0.08 -13.19 -6.93
CA LYS A 59 0.70 -11.87 -6.78
C LYS A 59 -0.17 -10.97 -5.91
N TRP A 60 -1.50 -11.03 -5.98
CA TRP A 60 -2.39 -10.17 -5.19
C TRP A 60 -2.19 -10.33 -3.68
N SER A 61 -1.95 -11.55 -3.20
CA SER A 61 -1.65 -11.81 -1.78
C SER A 61 -0.41 -11.07 -1.25
N LYS A 62 0.42 -10.53 -2.15
CA LYS A 62 1.60 -9.73 -1.83
C LYS A 62 1.27 -8.25 -1.63
N TYR A 63 0.06 -7.78 -1.96
CA TYR A 63 -0.32 -6.38 -1.87
C TYR A 63 -1.20 -6.09 -0.64
N LEU A 64 -1.20 -4.83 -0.23
CA LEU A 64 -2.13 -4.27 0.74
C LEU A 64 -3.17 -3.46 0.02
N ARG A 65 -4.44 -3.61 0.41
CA ARG A 65 -5.49 -2.64 0.07
C ARG A 65 -5.39 -1.49 1.06
N VAL A 66 -5.11 -0.30 0.52
CA VAL A 66 -4.88 0.90 1.32
C VAL A 66 -5.79 2.03 0.89
N GLN A 67 -6.11 2.92 1.82
CA GLN A 67 -6.89 4.12 1.55
C GLN A 67 -6.03 5.36 1.73
N CYS A 68 -6.17 6.30 0.81
CA CYS A 68 -5.66 7.66 0.95
C CYS A 68 -6.60 8.46 1.86
N PRO A 69 -6.17 8.90 3.07
CA PRO A 69 -7.08 9.58 4.01
C PRO A 69 -7.57 10.94 3.53
N GLN A 70 -6.91 11.58 2.56
CA GLN A 70 -7.26 12.93 2.10
C GLN A 70 -8.47 12.95 1.17
N ASN A 71 -8.66 11.90 0.37
CA ASN A 71 -9.69 11.84 -0.67
C ASN A 71 -10.48 10.52 -0.67
N ASN A 72 -10.25 9.66 0.33
CA ASN A 72 -10.86 8.35 0.50
C ASN A 72 -10.62 7.36 -0.65
N THR A 73 -9.75 7.68 -1.60
CA THR A 73 -9.43 6.79 -2.72
C THR A 73 -8.70 5.54 -2.23
N VAL A 74 -9.09 4.39 -2.77
CA VAL A 74 -8.52 3.09 -2.42
C VAL A 74 -7.54 2.66 -3.52
N HIS A 75 -6.39 2.16 -3.09
CA HIS A 75 -5.31 1.70 -3.96
C HIS A 75 -4.76 0.36 -3.48
N LEU A 76 -4.05 -0.32 -4.37
CA LEU A 76 -3.18 -1.43 -4.02
C LEU A 76 -1.77 -0.89 -3.78
N LEU A 77 -1.13 -1.38 -2.72
CA LEU A 77 0.23 -1.01 -2.34
C LEU A 77 1.08 -2.27 -2.21
N SER A 78 2.21 -2.33 -2.91
CA SER A 78 3.17 -3.41 -2.74
C SER A 78 4.12 -3.11 -1.56
N PRO A 79 4.13 -3.91 -0.49
CA PRO A 79 5.09 -3.78 0.61
C PRO A 79 6.55 -3.96 0.18
N ASP A 80 6.80 -4.58 -0.97
CA ASP A 80 8.16 -4.73 -1.51
C ASP A 80 8.74 -3.39 -1.98
N ASN A 81 7.89 -2.44 -2.36
CA ASN A 81 8.30 -1.09 -2.75
C ASN A 81 8.42 -0.12 -1.57
N ILE A 82 8.22 -0.60 -0.34
CA ILE A 82 8.31 0.23 0.87
C ILE A 82 9.72 0.14 1.44
N ALA A 83 10.38 1.29 1.57
CA ALA A 83 11.67 1.44 2.25
C ALA A 83 11.48 1.48 3.77
N SER A 84 10.48 2.24 4.25
CA SER A 84 10.12 2.30 5.66
C SER A 84 8.65 2.68 5.84
N ALA A 85 8.06 2.30 6.98
CA ALA A 85 6.71 2.69 7.37
C ALA A 85 6.68 3.07 8.85
N THR A 86 6.21 4.27 9.15
CA THR A 86 6.03 4.76 10.51
C THR A 86 4.55 4.84 10.82
N LEU A 87 4.13 4.18 11.89
CA LEU A 87 2.75 4.27 12.37
C LEU A 87 2.45 5.72 12.75
N ILE A 88 1.41 6.29 12.17
CA ILE A 88 0.85 7.57 12.60
C ILE A 88 -0.28 7.21 13.55
N GLU A 89 -0.05 7.40 14.84
CA GLU A 89 -1.14 7.40 15.81
C GLU A 89 -2.01 8.62 15.51
N THR A 90 -3.05 8.45 14.70
CA THR A 90 -4.18 9.37 14.74
C THR A 90 -4.83 9.16 16.11
N GLY A 91 -4.32 9.90 17.09
CA GLY A 91 -4.97 10.09 18.35
C GLY A 91 -6.37 10.62 18.06
N LEU A 92 -7.37 9.77 18.27
CA LEU A 92 -8.62 10.24 18.81
C LEU A 92 -8.29 10.73 20.22
N SER A 93 -7.78 11.96 20.32
CA SER A 93 -7.96 12.73 21.53
C SER A 93 -9.45 13.01 21.60
N SER A 94 -10.20 12.09 22.20
CA SER A 94 -11.55 12.35 22.67
C SER A 94 -11.43 13.40 23.77
N ASN A 95 -11.68 14.66 23.41
CA ASN A 95 -12.13 15.69 24.34
C ASN A 95 -13.61 15.95 24.07
#